data_AF-A0A7C4D8B9-F1
#
_entry.id   AF-A0A7C4D8B9-F1
#
_cell.length_a   1.000
_cell.length_b   1.000
_cell.length_c   1.000
_cell.angle_alpha   90.00
_cell.angle_beta   90.00
_cell.angle_gamma   90.00
#
_symmetry.space_group_name_H-M   'P 1'
#
loop_
_entity.id
_entity.type
_entity.pdbx_description
1 polymer ?
#
loop_
_entity_poly.entity_id
_entity_poly.type
_entity_poly.pdbx_seq_one_letter_code
_entity_poly.pdbx_strand_id
1 'polypeptide(L)'
;MFLKNYKLIALDVDGTITEFRGSTRICSEIISTLREIENRGVKVSFISSNSLPVVVGLSKYIGLTGPVIGETGSLIYFKDESIVHLTNISTIHVVKPILENFNQYVRESWQNLFRIHEYAFIIKENYRDRDWWVFSLIKEFVEKNYSDVRVEYSGYAIHLVPRDVSKGKALRYVIEKLSIPADQVICIGDSYMDYDFIKECGLKIAVMNADEELRMNVDIVLNKPSCYGVVEFLNSLLKSDSI
;
A
#
# COMPACT_ATOMS: atom_id res chain seq x y z
N MET A 1 13.54 8.48 24.67
CA MET A 1 12.64 8.88 23.56
C MET A 1 12.87 7.96 22.36
N PHE A 2 12.10 6.86 22.28
CA PHE A 2 12.20 5.83 21.23
C PHE A 2 11.70 6.34 19.87
N LEU A 3 10.73 7.26 19.84
CA LEU A 3 10.19 7.83 18.60
C LEU A 3 11.18 8.80 17.93
N LYS A 4 12.04 9.48 18.71
CA LYS A 4 13.11 10.37 18.17
C LYS A 4 14.10 9.66 17.21
N ASN A 5 14.20 8.34 17.29
CA ASN A 5 15.06 7.54 16.41
C ASN A 5 14.46 7.35 15.01
N TYR A 6 13.18 7.64 14.82
CA TYR A 6 12.50 7.47 13.55
C TYR A 6 12.18 8.81 12.89
N LYS A 7 12.14 8.83 11.56
CA LYS A 7 11.84 10.00 10.72
C LYS A 7 10.67 9.76 9.78
N LEU A 8 10.33 8.51 9.52
CA LEU A 8 9.27 8.12 8.60
C LEU A 8 8.52 6.90 9.14
N ILE A 9 7.20 6.95 9.06
CA ILE A 9 6.32 5.78 9.20
C ILE A 9 5.63 5.56 7.85
N ALA A 10 5.92 4.42 7.23
CA ALA A 10 5.31 3.94 6.00
C ALA A 10 4.16 2.98 6.35
N LEU A 11 2.96 3.29 5.90
CA LEU A 11 1.75 2.52 6.22
C LEU A 11 1.07 2.06 4.94
N ASP A 12 0.72 0.77 4.89
CA ASP A 12 -0.36 0.34 3.99
C ASP A 12 -1.70 0.94 4.45
N VAL A 13 -2.67 1.00 3.53
CA VAL A 13 -3.99 1.56 3.79
C VAL A 13 -5.03 0.48 4.10
N ASP A 14 -5.29 -0.41 3.14
CA ASP A 14 -6.48 -1.26 3.10
C ASP A 14 -6.26 -2.55 3.91
N GLY A 15 -6.84 -2.63 5.11
CA GLY A 15 -6.61 -3.75 6.04
C GLY A 15 -5.61 -3.42 7.15
N THR A 16 -4.89 -2.30 6.99
CA THR A 16 -3.92 -1.79 7.97
C THR A 16 -4.46 -0.61 8.78
N ILE A 17 -4.97 0.47 8.17
CA ILE A 17 -5.57 1.62 8.88
C ILE A 17 -7.09 1.73 8.75
N THR A 18 -7.70 0.79 8.02
CA THR A 18 -9.16 0.62 7.98
C THR A 18 -9.66 -0.07 9.25
N GLU A 19 -10.96 -0.01 9.50
CA GLU A 19 -11.59 -0.60 10.70
C GLU A 19 -11.30 -2.12 10.82
N PHE A 20 -11.30 -2.83 9.69
CA PHE A 20 -10.96 -4.24 9.59
C PHE A 20 -10.62 -4.60 8.13
N ARG A 21 -9.95 -5.74 7.91
CA ARG A 21 -9.66 -6.26 6.55
C ARG A 21 -10.95 -6.56 5.79
N GLY A 22 -11.08 -6.01 4.58
CA GLY A 22 -12.30 -6.02 3.79
C GLY A 22 -13.12 -4.73 3.90
N SER A 23 -12.87 -3.89 4.91
CA SER A 23 -13.51 -2.58 5.06
C SER A 23 -12.76 -1.49 4.28
N THR A 24 -13.51 -0.60 3.63
CA THR A 24 -13.00 0.65 3.05
C THR A 24 -13.15 1.84 3.99
N ARG A 25 -13.68 1.63 5.21
CA ARG A 25 -13.87 2.69 6.20
C ARG A 25 -12.57 2.91 6.97
N ILE A 26 -12.09 4.15 6.93
CA ILE A 26 -10.98 4.60 7.77
C ILE A 26 -11.46 4.70 9.22
N CYS A 27 -10.68 4.11 10.11
CA CYS A 27 -10.85 4.18 11.54
C CYS A 27 -10.67 5.62 12.04
N SER A 28 -11.62 6.15 12.81
CA SER A 28 -11.60 7.58 13.18
C SER A 28 -10.41 7.95 14.08
N GLU A 29 -10.02 7.04 14.96
CA GLU A 29 -8.98 7.20 15.97
C GLU A 29 -7.58 7.30 15.35
N ILE A 30 -7.36 6.69 14.18
CA ILE A 30 -6.06 6.78 13.50
C ILE A 30 -5.73 8.21 13.08
N ILE A 31 -6.76 9.02 12.78
CA ILE A 31 -6.57 10.37 12.24
C ILE A 31 -5.86 11.26 13.27
N SER A 32 -6.33 11.26 14.52
CA SER A 32 -5.70 12.05 15.59
C SER A 32 -4.32 11.50 15.97
N THR A 33 -4.17 10.18 16.00
CA THR A 33 -2.89 9.53 16.31
C THR A 33 -1.81 9.85 15.27
N LEU A 34 -2.13 9.77 13.97
CA LEU A 34 -1.15 10.11 12.91
C LEU A 34 -0.77 11.59 12.92
N ARG A 35 -1.73 12.49 13.20
CA ARG A 35 -1.44 13.92 13.36
C ARG A 35 -0.48 14.18 14.52
N GLU A 36 -0.65 13.48 15.63
CA GLU A 36 0.27 13.66 16.77
C GLU A 36 1.67 13.12 16.46
N ILE A 37 1.80 12.04 15.68
CA ILE A 37 3.10 11.57 15.17
C ILE A 37 3.77 12.66 14.29
N GLU A 38 3.02 13.29 13.39
CA GLU A 38 3.51 14.41 12.57
C GLU A 38 3.93 15.61 13.43
N ASN A 39 3.17 15.93 14.48
CA ASN A 39 3.52 17.01 15.43
C ASN A 39 4.84 16.74 16.17
N ARG A 40 5.22 15.47 16.34
CA ARG A 40 6.52 15.07 16.91
C ARG A 40 7.66 15.06 15.88
N GLY A 41 7.39 15.48 14.64
CA GLY A 41 8.39 15.62 13.58
C GLY A 41 8.69 14.33 12.83
N VAL A 42 7.85 13.30 12.96
CA VAL A 42 7.96 12.05 12.21
C VAL A 42 6.94 12.10 11.07
N LYS A 43 7.42 11.99 9.83
CA LYS A 43 6.56 12.02 8.65
C LYS A 43 5.78 10.71 8.54
N VAL A 44 4.55 10.78 8.05
CA VAL A 44 3.74 9.59 7.73
C VAL A 44 3.53 9.51 6.23
N SER A 45 3.88 8.37 5.65
CA SER A 45 3.73 8.05 4.22
C SER A 45 2.72 6.93 4.04
N PHE A 46 1.77 7.11 3.13
CA PHE A 46 0.89 6.04 2.69
C PHE A 46 1.45 5.35 1.46
N ILE A 47 1.36 4.03 1.46
CA ILE A 47 1.78 3.16 0.37
C ILE A 47 0.59 2.29 0.01
N SER A 48 0.08 2.39 -1.22
CA SER A 48 -1.13 1.67 -1.61
C SER A 48 -1.14 1.32 -3.10
N SER A 49 -1.86 0.26 -3.44
CA SER A 49 -2.16 -0.11 -4.82
C SER A 49 -3.33 0.69 -5.41
N ASN A 50 -3.98 1.57 -4.64
CA ASN A 50 -4.98 2.51 -5.18
C ASN A 50 -4.34 3.53 -6.15
N SER A 51 -5.14 4.15 -7.01
CA SER A 51 -4.68 5.24 -7.87
C SER A 51 -4.16 6.40 -7.04
N LEU A 52 -3.11 7.06 -7.54
CA LEU A 52 -2.41 8.12 -6.79
C LEU A 52 -3.37 9.21 -6.25
N PRO A 53 -4.35 9.74 -7.03
CA PRO A 53 -5.23 10.79 -6.51
C PRO A 53 -6.08 10.36 -5.31
N VAL A 54 -6.48 9.10 -5.21
CA VAL A 54 -7.27 8.57 -4.09
C VAL A 54 -6.46 8.62 -2.79
N VAL A 55 -5.22 8.12 -2.84
CA VAL A 55 -4.34 8.05 -1.67
C VAL A 55 -3.82 9.44 -1.28
N VAL A 56 -3.52 10.29 -2.28
CA VAL A 56 -3.14 11.69 -2.04
C VAL A 56 -4.27 12.46 -1.38
N GLY A 57 -5.51 12.26 -1.83
CA GLY A 57 -6.69 12.84 -1.20
C GLY A 57 -6.80 12.44 0.28
N LEU A 58 -6.68 11.14 0.57
CA LEU A 58 -6.70 10.63 1.94
C LEU A 58 -5.60 11.26 2.81
N SER A 59 -4.35 11.23 2.33
CA SER A 59 -3.18 11.83 3.01
C SER A 59 -3.40 13.32 3.30
N LYS A 60 -3.86 14.08 2.29
CA LYS A 60 -4.10 15.52 2.38
C LYS A 60 -5.17 15.87 3.42
N TYR A 61 -6.30 15.16 3.44
CA TYR A 61 -7.40 15.44 4.37
C TYR A 61 -7.15 14.93 5.79
N ILE A 62 -6.32 13.89 5.96
CA ILE A 62 -5.79 13.53 7.28
C ILE A 62 -4.80 14.59 7.76
N GLY A 63 -3.99 15.18 6.87
CA GLY A 63 -3.03 16.24 7.20
C GLY A 63 -1.59 15.73 7.35
N LEU A 64 -1.23 14.69 6.58
CA LEU A 64 0.09 14.09 6.61
C LEU A 64 1.07 14.83 5.70
N THR A 65 2.38 14.69 5.96
CA THR A 65 3.43 15.40 5.23
C THR A 65 4.45 14.49 4.54
N GLY A 66 4.39 13.18 4.79
CA GLY A 66 5.21 12.21 4.07
C GLY A 66 4.81 12.08 2.60
N PRO A 67 5.73 11.62 1.73
CA PRO A 67 5.41 11.29 0.34
C PRO A 67 4.33 10.21 0.27
N VAL A 68 3.55 10.19 -0.82
CA VAL A 68 2.46 9.22 -1.01
C VAL A 68 2.80 8.33 -2.19
N ILE A 69 2.71 7.03 -2.01
CA ILE A 69 2.99 6.02 -3.03
C ILE A 69 1.67 5.40 -3.48
N GLY A 70 1.38 5.50 -4.78
CA GLY A 70 0.20 4.92 -5.42
C GLY A 70 0.57 3.95 -6.54
N GLU A 71 -0.43 3.26 -7.09
CA GLU A 71 -0.25 2.34 -8.23
C GLU A 71 0.89 1.32 -7.99
N THR A 72 0.89 0.69 -6.82
CA THR A 72 1.86 -0.34 -6.41
C THR A 72 3.31 0.12 -6.59
N GLY A 73 3.56 1.40 -6.37
CA GLY A 73 4.89 2.00 -6.49
C GLY A 73 5.22 2.59 -7.87
N SER A 74 4.28 2.64 -8.81
CA SER A 74 4.51 3.27 -10.10
C SER A 74 4.62 4.80 -9.98
N LEU A 75 3.90 5.39 -9.05
CA LEU A 75 3.83 6.84 -8.85
C LEU A 75 4.11 7.24 -7.41
N ILE A 76 4.82 8.34 -7.24
CA ILE A 76 5.12 8.94 -5.94
C ILE A 76 4.78 10.42 -5.98
N TYR A 77 3.94 10.87 -5.05
CA TYR A 77 3.59 12.27 -4.85
C TYR A 77 4.38 12.86 -3.67
N PHE A 78 4.95 14.04 -3.86
CA PHE A 78 5.56 14.84 -2.80
C PHE A 78 4.72 16.09 -2.52
N LYS A 79 4.84 16.62 -1.29
CA LYS A 79 4.02 17.75 -0.82
C LYS A 79 4.27 19.07 -1.59
N ASP A 80 5.39 19.17 -2.31
CA ASP A 80 5.69 20.27 -3.24
C ASP A 80 4.95 20.14 -4.59
N GLU A 81 3.95 19.26 -4.65
CA GLU A 81 3.13 18.95 -5.82
C GLU A 81 3.87 18.23 -6.95
N SER A 82 5.12 17.81 -6.72
CA SER A 82 5.85 17.00 -7.68
C SER A 82 5.34 15.55 -7.68
N ILE A 83 5.24 14.98 -8.89
CA ILE A 83 4.91 13.58 -9.12
C ILE A 83 6.09 12.92 -9.82
N VAL A 84 6.61 11.86 -9.21
CA VAL A 84 7.66 11.01 -9.78
C VAL A 84 7.03 9.77 -10.37
N HIS A 85 7.41 9.47 -11.61
CA HIS A 85 7.07 8.24 -12.30
C HIS A 85 8.27 7.30 -12.22
N LEU A 86 8.10 6.11 -11.64
CA LEU A 86 9.19 5.13 -11.51
C LEU A 86 9.30 4.19 -12.72
N THR A 87 8.39 4.30 -13.67
CA THR A 87 8.42 3.56 -14.93
C THR A 87 7.86 4.42 -16.07
N ASN A 88 8.19 4.04 -17.29
CA ASN A 88 7.57 4.58 -18.50
C ASN A 88 6.57 3.59 -19.14
N ILE A 89 6.38 2.41 -18.53
CA ILE A 89 5.51 1.34 -19.04
C ILE A 89 4.08 1.59 -18.55
N SER A 90 3.10 1.42 -19.43
CA SER A 90 1.69 1.45 -19.07
C SER A 90 1.02 0.14 -19.45
N THR A 91 0.30 -0.47 -18.50
CA THR A 91 -0.38 -1.75 -18.71
C THR A 91 -1.73 -1.62 -19.42
N ILE A 92 -2.09 -0.41 -19.89
CA ILE A 92 -3.32 -0.13 -20.65
C ILE A 92 -3.51 -1.07 -21.84
N HIS A 93 -2.42 -1.45 -22.50
CA HIS A 93 -2.45 -2.30 -23.70
C HIS A 93 -2.98 -3.73 -23.40
N VAL A 94 -2.95 -4.15 -22.13
CA VAL A 94 -3.46 -5.45 -21.66
C VAL A 94 -4.94 -5.38 -21.25
N VAL A 95 -5.48 -4.18 -21.01
CA VAL A 95 -6.87 -3.99 -20.52
C VAL A 95 -7.90 -4.56 -21.49
N LYS A 96 -7.79 -4.21 -22.78
CA LYS A 96 -8.69 -4.72 -23.82
C LYS A 96 -8.64 -6.26 -23.94
N PRO A 97 -7.46 -6.89 -24.08
CA PRO A 97 -7.35 -8.35 -24.04
C PRO A 97 -8.00 -9.00 -22.80
N ILE A 98 -7.88 -8.38 -21.62
CA ILE A 98 -8.56 -8.89 -20.42
C ILE A 98 -10.07 -8.83 -20.55
N LEU A 99 -10.62 -7.71 -21.03
CA LEU A 99 -12.06 -7.59 -21.21
C LEU A 99 -12.59 -8.55 -22.29
N GLU A 100 -11.85 -8.77 -23.37
CA GLU A 100 -12.25 -9.71 -24.43
C GLU A 100 -12.33 -11.16 -23.93
N ASN A 101 -11.43 -11.58 -23.04
CA ASN A 101 -11.33 -12.97 -22.58
C ASN A 101 -12.04 -13.22 -21.23
N PHE A 102 -12.09 -12.22 -20.36
CA PHE A 102 -12.48 -12.38 -18.95
C PHE A 102 -13.57 -11.41 -18.49
N ASN A 103 -14.21 -10.63 -19.37
CA ASN A 103 -15.33 -9.75 -18.97
C ASN A 103 -16.46 -10.51 -18.27
N GLN A 104 -16.67 -11.81 -18.53
CA GLN A 104 -17.64 -12.57 -17.72
C GLN A 104 -17.29 -12.59 -16.22
N TYR A 105 -16.01 -12.57 -15.84
CA TYR A 105 -15.52 -12.68 -14.46
C TYR A 105 -15.20 -11.33 -13.81
N VAL A 106 -14.73 -10.35 -14.59
CA VAL A 106 -14.22 -9.09 -14.08
C VAL A 106 -14.84 -7.88 -14.77
N ARG A 107 -14.75 -6.73 -14.11
CA ARG A 107 -15.01 -5.41 -14.69
C ARG A 107 -13.85 -4.49 -14.35
N GLU A 108 -13.68 -3.40 -15.08
CA GLU A 108 -12.69 -2.40 -14.74
C GLU A 108 -12.95 -1.77 -13.37
N SER A 109 -11.87 -1.41 -12.68
CA SER A 109 -11.94 -0.51 -11.53
C SER A 109 -12.30 0.89 -12.03
N TRP A 110 -13.17 1.59 -11.29
CA TRP A 110 -13.48 2.99 -11.59
C TRP A 110 -12.24 3.89 -11.49
N GLN A 111 -11.23 3.46 -10.72
CA GLN A 111 -9.97 4.17 -10.58
C GLN A 111 -9.12 4.14 -11.86
N ASN A 112 -9.42 3.28 -12.85
CA ASN A 112 -8.71 3.24 -14.13
C ASN A 112 -8.78 4.57 -14.88
N LEU A 113 -9.81 5.39 -14.62
CA LEU A 113 -9.92 6.77 -15.14
C LEU A 113 -8.80 7.71 -14.64
N PHE A 114 -8.14 7.35 -13.54
CA PHE A 114 -7.15 8.17 -12.86
C PHE A 114 -5.79 7.46 -12.74
N ARG A 115 -5.61 6.36 -13.46
CA ARG A 115 -4.39 5.54 -13.46
C ARG A 115 -3.53 5.86 -14.67
N ILE A 116 -2.22 5.79 -14.50
CA ILE A 116 -1.24 6.10 -15.56
C ILE A 116 -0.50 4.83 -16.01
N HIS A 117 0.04 4.08 -15.07
CA HIS A 117 0.94 2.95 -15.36
C HIS A 117 0.30 1.60 -15.06
N GLU A 118 -0.48 1.52 -13.98
CA GLU A 118 -1.11 0.29 -13.51
C GLU A 118 -2.63 0.34 -13.65
N TYR A 119 -3.22 -0.64 -14.31
CA TYR A 119 -4.67 -0.79 -14.44
C TYR A 119 -5.19 -1.94 -13.57
N ALA A 120 -6.42 -1.81 -13.06
CA ALA A 120 -6.98 -2.77 -12.13
C ALA A 120 -8.38 -3.24 -12.53
N PHE A 121 -8.71 -4.46 -12.10
CA PHE A 121 -9.97 -5.12 -12.35
C PHE A 121 -10.62 -5.57 -11.04
N ILE A 122 -11.94 -5.43 -10.97
CA ILE A 122 -12.76 -5.89 -9.86
C ILE A 122 -13.44 -7.20 -10.29
N ILE A 123 -13.27 -8.24 -9.48
CA ILE A 123 -13.98 -9.51 -9.66
C ILE A 123 -15.47 -9.26 -9.41
N LYS A 124 -16.31 -9.70 -10.35
CA LYS A 124 -17.76 -9.55 -10.26
C LYS A 124 -18.32 -10.39 -9.11
N GLU A 125 -19.39 -9.91 -8.50
CA GLU A 125 -19.94 -10.45 -7.25
C GLU A 125 -20.20 -11.96 -7.30
N ASN A 126 -20.73 -12.45 -8.42
CA ASN A 126 -21.03 -13.85 -8.66
C ASN A 126 -19.80 -14.78 -8.78
N TYR A 127 -18.58 -14.23 -8.71
CA TYR A 127 -17.33 -14.97 -8.70
C TYR A 127 -16.48 -14.72 -7.45
N ARG A 128 -16.99 -13.99 -6.45
CA ARG A 128 -16.23 -13.68 -5.22
C ARG A 128 -15.81 -14.93 -4.45
N ASP A 129 -16.64 -15.97 -4.40
CA ASP A 129 -16.30 -17.26 -3.79
C ASP A 129 -15.21 -18.05 -4.55
N ARG A 130 -14.84 -17.58 -5.74
CA ARG A 130 -13.82 -18.19 -6.63
C ARG A 130 -12.78 -17.17 -7.06
N ASP A 131 -12.53 -16.17 -6.22
CA ASP A 131 -11.66 -15.05 -6.54
C ASP A 131 -10.23 -15.47 -6.89
N TRP A 132 -9.63 -16.36 -6.10
CA TRP A 132 -8.29 -16.92 -6.35
C TRP A 132 -8.20 -17.69 -7.67
N TRP A 133 -9.27 -18.37 -8.06
CA TRP A 133 -9.33 -19.06 -9.34
C TRP A 133 -9.38 -18.06 -10.50
N VAL A 134 -10.23 -17.02 -10.41
CA VAL A 134 -10.27 -15.94 -11.42
C VAL A 134 -8.92 -15.22 -11.53
N PHE A 135 -8.30 -14.89 -10.39
CA PHE A 135 -6.96 -14.31 -10.34
C PHE A 135 -5.94 -15.21 -11.03
N SER A 136 -5.94 -16.52 -10.74
CA SER A 136 -4.99 -17.47 -11.31
C SER A 136 -5.11 -17.56 -12.83
N LEU A 137 -6.35 -17.59 -13.37
CA LEU A 137 -6.59 -17.57 -14.81
C LEU A 137 -6.04 -16.31 -15.49
N ILE A 138 -6.32 -15.15 -14.91
CA ILE A 138 -5.85 -13.87 -15.45
C ILE A 138 -4.33 -13.78 -15.35
N LYS A 139 -3.75 -14.18 -14.21
CA LYS A 139 -2.30 -14.20 -14.02
C LYS A 139 -1.60 -15.09 -15.06
N GLU A 140 -2.09 -16.31 -15.25
CA GLU A 140 -1.52 -17.23 -16.25
C GLU A 140 -1.60 -16.64 -17.66
N PHE A 141 -2.76 -16.09 -18.04
CA PHE A 141 -2.93 -15.46 -19.34
C PHE A 141 -2.00 -14.26 -19.54
N VAL A 142 -1.92 -13.35 -18.57
CA VAL A 142 -1.12 -12.13 -18.71
C VAL A 142 0.37 -12.47 -18.71
N GLU A 143 0.84 -13.19 -17.70
CA GLU A 143 2.29 -13.40 -17.52
C GLU A 143 2.89 -14.32 -18.58
N LYS A 144 2.07 -15.13 -19.27
CA LYS A 144 2.48 -15.91 -20.44
C LYS A 144 2.62 -15.07 -21.71
N ASN A 145 1.81 -14.02 -21.88
CA ASN A 145 1.72 -13.25 -23.12
C ASN A 145 2.40 -11.88 -23.07
N TYR A 146 2.60 -11.31 -21.88
CA TYR A 146 3.12 -9.96 -21.67
C TYR A 146 4.28 -10.01 -20.67
N SER A 147 5.52 -10.00 -21.18
CA SER A 147 6.72 -10.13 -20.36
C SER A 147 7.03 -8.91 -19.50
N ASP A 148 6.45 -7.75 -19.81
CA ASP A 148 6.60 -6.47 -19.11
C ASP A 148 5.56 -6.26 -18.01
N VAL A 149 4.55 -7.13 -17.92
CA VAL A 149 3.45 -7.05 -16.94
C VAL A 149 3.49 -8.24 -15.98
N ARG A 150 3.19 -7.97 -14.71
CA ARG A 150 2.85 -9.00 -13.71
C ARG A 150 1.47 -8.75 -13.15
N VAL A 151 0.88 -9.78 -12.56
CA VAL A 151 -0.45 -9.70 -11.97
C VAL A 151 -0.38 -9.95 -10.47
N GLU A 152 -0.94 -9.01 -9.71
CA GLU A 152 -1.07 -9.06 -8.26
C GLU A 152 -2.55 -9.02 -7.85
N TYR A 153 -2.88 -9.57 -6.69
CA TYR A 153 -4.25 -9.58 -6.16
C TYR A 153 -4.29 -9.14 -4.71
N SER A 154 -4.95 -8.01 -4.44
CA SER A 154 -5.02 -7.44 -3.09
C SER A 154 -6.16 -7.98 -2.23
N GLY A 155 -6.93 -8.95 -2.72
CA GLY A 155 -8.24 -9.32 -2.13
C GLY A 155 -9.38 -8.37 -2.54
N TYR A 156 -9.06 -7.15 -2.98
CA TYR A 156 -10.05 -6.17 -3.46
C TYR A 156 -10.11 -6.10 -4.98
N ALA A 157 -8.93 -6.09 -5.62
CA ALA A 157 -8.77 -5.92 -7.06
C ALA A 157 -7.57 -6.74 -7.56
N ILE A 158 -7.66 -7.14 -8.83
CA ILE A 158 -6.55 -7.71 -9.61
C ILE A 158 -5.84 -6.54 -10.30
N HIS A 159 -4.55 -6.39 -10.04
CA HIS A 159 -3.72 -5.29 -10.53
C HIS A 159 -2.80 -5.78 -11.65
N LEU A 160 -2.77 -5.06 -12.77
CA LEU A 160 -1.82 -5.24 -13.86
C LEU A 160 -0.65 -4.28 -13.66
N VAL A 161 0.45 -4.78 -13.11
CA VAL A 161 1.57 -3.98 -12.64
C VAL A 161 2.76 -4.09 -13.60
N PRO A 162 3.39 -2.97 -14.01
CA PRO A 162 4.67 -3.03 -14.72
C PRO A 162 5.73 -3.78 -13.89
N ARG A 163 6.52 -4.66 -14.53
CA ARG A 163 7.47 -5.52 -13.80
C ARG A 163 8.63 -4.76 -13.15
N ASP A 164 8.96 -3.59 -13.66
CA ASP A 164 10.09 -2.78 -13.22
C ASP A 164 9.80 -1.95 -11.95
N VAL A 165 8.56 -1.90 -11.46
CA VAL A 165 8.17 -1.16 -10.25
C VAL A 165 7.69 -2.06 -9.12
N SER A 166 7.71 -1.58 -7.88
CA SER A 166 7.09 -2.22 -6.72
C SER A 166 6.95 -1.22 -5.57
N LYS A 167 6.12 -1.54 -4.56
CA LYS A 167 6.01 -0.74 -3.33
C LYS A 167 7.38 -0.55 -2.66
N GLY A 168 8.22 -1.58 -2.61
CA GLY A 168 9.56 -1.53 -2.04
C GLY A 168 10.52 -0.64 -2.81
N LYS A 169 10.55 -0.73 -4.16
CA LYS A 169 11.34 0.18 -4.99
C LYS A 169 10.93 1.64 -4.79
N ALA A 170 9.62 1.89 -4.67
CA ALA A 170 9.10 3.22 -4.41
C ALA A 170 9.49 3.75 -3.02
N LEU A 171 9.38 2.93 -1.97
CA LEU A 171 9.82 3.32 -0.63
C LEU A 171 11.33 3.58 -0.60
N ARG A 172 12.13 2.74 -1.25
CA ARG A 172 13.59 2.93 -1.37
C ARG A 172 13.92 4.28 -2.03
N TYR A 173 13.27 4.61 -3.14
CA TYR A 173 13.41 5.90 -3.79
C TYR A 173 13.05 7.06 -2.83
N VAL A 174 11.95 6.93 -2.08
CA VAL A 174 11.52 7.95 -1.10
C VAL A 174 12.57 8.17 -0.01
N ILE A 175 13.07 7.10 0.62
CA ILE A 175 14.01 7.24 1.75
C ILE A 175 15.36 7.80 1.27
N GLU A 176 15.83 7.41 0.08
CA GLU A 176 17.03 7.97 -0.55
C GLU A 176 16.84 9.46 -0.87
N LYS A 177 15.71 9.82 -1.51
CA LYS A 177 15.38 11.20 -1.86
C LYS A 177 15.28 12.11 -0.64
N LEU A 178 14.76 11.59 0.48
CA LEU A 178 14.66 12.31 1.74
C LEU A 178 15.93 12.24 2.60
N SER A 179 16.95 11.50 2.17
CA SER A 179 18.16 11.21 2.96
C SER A 179 17.83 10.65 4.35
N ILE A 180 16.83 9.78 4.42
CA ILE A 180 16.41 9.08 5.64
C ILE A 180 17.05 7.69 5.64
N PRO A 181 17.92 7.36 6.60
CA PRO A 181 18.43 6.01 6.77
C PRO A 181 17.30 5.00 7.02
N ALA A 182 17.41 3.81 6.44
CA ALA A 182 16.39 2.76 6.56
C ALA A 182 16.09 2.38 8.02
N ASP A 183 17.09 2.40 8.90
CA ASP A 183 16.95 2.14 10.34
C ASP A 183 16.06 3.17 11.08
N GLN A 184 15.81 4.33 10.48
CA GLN A 184 14.92 5.38 10.98
C GLN A 184 13.51 5.32 10.36
N VAL A 185 13.17 4.21 9.72
CA VAL A 185 11.86 3.99 9.08
C VAL A 185 11.12 2.86 9.77
N ILE A 186 9.82 3.09 10.04
CA ILE A 186 8.88 2.07 10.51
C ILE A 186 7.97 1.72 9.33
N CYS A 187 7.75 0.43 9.07
CA CYS A 187 6.76 -0.02 8.10
C CYS A 187 5.70 -0.90 8.76
N ILE A 188 4.44 -0.67 8.40
CA ILE A 188 3.31 -1.44 8.89
C ILE A 188 2.41 -1.84 7.72
N GLY A 189 2.04 -3.12 7.66
CA GLY A 189 1.11 -3.67 6.66
C GLY A 189 0.34 -4.89 7.17
N ASP A 190 -0.53 -5.45 6.32
CA ASP A 190 -1.35 -6.62 6.65
C ASP A 190 -1.27 -7.76 5.63
N SER A 191 -0.73 -7.53 4.43
CA SER A 191 -0.60 -8.57 3.41
C SER A 191 0.85 -8.98 3.15
N TYR A 192 1.08 -10.23 2.75
CA TYR A 192 2.41 -10.64 2.28
C TYR A 192 2.91 -9.80 1.09
N MET A 193 2.00 -9.23 0.28
CA MET A 193 2.40 -8.28 -0.78
C MET A 193 3.08 -7.02 -0.24
N ASP A 194 2.82 -6.66 1.02
CA ASP A 194 3.44 -5.52 1.69
C ASP A 194 4.86 -5.83 2.16
N TYR A 195 5.23 -7.11 2.27
CA TYR A 195 6.58 -7.51 2.66
C TYR A 195 7.65 -6.89 1.76
N ASP A 196 7.33 -6.65 0.48
CA ASP A 196 8.25 -6.01 -0.45
C ASP A 196 8.69 -4.60 -0.02
N PHE A 197 7.83 -3.80 0.60
CA PHE A 197 8.25 -2.50 1.16
C PHE A 197 8.62 -2.59 2.64
N ILE A 198 7.99 -3.50 3.39
CA ILE A 198 8.31 -3.67 4.81
C ILE A 198 9.77 -4.09 4.98
N LYS A 199 10.31 -4.98 4.13
CA LYS A 199 11.72 -5.39 4.22
C LYS A 199 12.74 -4.25 3.99
N GLU A 200 12.30 -3.09 3.48
CA GLU A 200 13.16 -1.94 3.18
C GLU A 200 13.43 -1.03 4.40
N CYS A 201 12.80 -1.30 5.55
CA CYS A 201 12.93 -0.45 6.74
C CYS A 201 13.47 -1.16 7.99
N GLY A 202 13.89 -0.33 8.95
CA GLY A 202 14.52 -0.74 10.19
C GLY A 202 13.59 -1.49 11.13
N LEU A 203 12.35 -1.00 11.28
CA LEU A 203 11.33 -1.62 12.11
C LEU A 203 10.17 -2.13 11.26
N LYS A 204 10.05 -3.44 11.18
CA LYS A 204 9.07 -4.17 10.38
C LYS A 204 7.92 -4.62 11.27
N ILE A 205 6.69 -4.25 10.93
CA ILE A 205 5.52 -4.52 11.76
C ILE A 205 4.38 -5.10 10.93
N ALA A 206 3.69 -6.09 11.48
CA ALA A 206 2.43 -6.60 10.95
C ALA A 206 1.30 -6.42 11.97
N VAL A 207 0.09 -6.10 11.50
CA VAL A 207 -1.12 -6.11 12.36
C VAL A 207 -1.53 -7.56 12.70
N MET A 208 -2.35 -7.75 13.75
CA MET A 208 -2.71 -9.09 14.24
C MET A 208 -3.35 -9.99 13.17
N ASN A 209 -4.24 -9.41 12.35
CA ASN A 209 -4.99 -10.12 11.30
C ASN A 209 -4.24 -10.19 9.96
N ALA A 210 -2.93 -9.90 9.97
CA ALA A 210 -2.11 -10.01 8.79
C ALA A 210 -1.94 -11.46 8.31
N ASP A 211 -1.63 -11.62 7.03
CA ASP A 211 -1.26 -12.91 6.43
C ASP A 211 -0.19 -13.60 7.29
N GLU A 212 -0.32 -14.91 7.50
CA GLU A 212 0.60 -15.68 8.35
C GLU A 212 2.05 -15.54 7.89
N GLU A 213 2.27 -15.61 6.58
CA GLU A 213 3.58 -15.43 5.97
C GLU A 213 4.18 -14.06 6.31
N LEU A 214 3.39 -12.97 6.31
CA LEU A 214 3.89 -11.66 6.72
C LEU A 214 4.28 -11.68 8.20
N ARG A 215 3.41 -12.21 9.08
CA ARG A 215 3.65 -12.26 10.54
C ARG A 215 4.94 -13.01 10.89
N MET A 216 5.34 -14.00 10.09
CA MET A 216 6.58 -14.76 10.29
C MET A 216 7.85 -14.01 9.86
N ASN A 217 7.74 -12.91 9.12
CA ASN A 217 8.87 -12.20 8.49
C ASN A 217 9.06 -10.76 9.00
N VAL A 218 8.39 -10.36 10.07
CA VAL A 218 8.46 -9.02 10.67
C VAL A 218 9.08 -9.04 12.08
N ASP A 219 9.54 -7.87 12.55
CA ASP A 219 10.15 -7.73 13.88
C ASP A 219 9.10 -7.73 15.00
N ILE A 220 7.90 -7.19 14.72
CA ILE A 220 6.79 -7.10 15.68
C ILE A 220 5.47 -7.48 15.00
N VAL A 221 4.71 -8.35 15.66
CA VAL A 221 3.28 -8.57 15.35
C VAL A 221 2.45 -7.89 16.43
N LEU A 222 1.52 -7.02 16.03
CA LEU A 222 0.68 -6.27 16.95
C LEU A 222 -0.41 -7.17 17.56
N ASN A 223 -0.86 -6.82 18.77
CA ASN A 223 -1.85 -7.60 19.53
C ASN A 223 -3.30 -7.36 19.10
N LYS A 224 -3.56 -6.35 18.25
CA LYS A 224 -4.89 -5.98 17.77
C LYS A 224 -4.92 -5.92 16.25
N PRO A 225 -6.09 -6.16 15.63
CA PRO A 225 -6.21 -6.14 14.19
C PRO A 225 -6.24 -4.72 13.63
N SER A 226 -5.82 -4.59 12.37
CA SER A 226 -5.96 -3.40 11.52
C SER A 226 -5.67 -2.10 12.29
N CYS A 227 -6.52 -1.08 12.13
CA CYS A 227 -6.31 0.22 12.75
C CYS A 227 -6.03 0.15 14.25
N TYR A 228 -6.74 -0.70 14.98
CA TYR A 228 -6.67 -0.72 16.45
C TYR A 228 -5.29 -1.16 16.95
N GLY A 229 -4.63 -2.06 16.21
CA GLY A 229 -3.22 -2.39 16.44
C GLY A 229 -2.31 -1.21 16.18
N VAL A 230 -2.46 -0.55 15.02
CA VAL A 230 -1.66 0.61 14.65
C VAL A 230 -1.80 1.74 15.67
N VAL A 231 -3.03 2.09 16.06
CA VAL A 231 -3.33 3.12 17.06
C VAL A 231 -2.69 2.79 18.41
N GLU A 232 -2.84 1.55 18.89
CA GLU A 232 -2.23 1.12 20.16
C GLU A 232 -0.71 1.24 20.12
N PHE A 233 -0.08 0.78 19.04
CA PHE A 233 1.36 0.86 18.85
C PHE A 233 1.84 2.32 18.81
N LEU A 234 1.26 3.16 17.96
CA LEU A 234 1.68 4.55 17.84
C LEU A 234 1.45 5.35 19.14
N ASN A 235 0.35 5.10 19.86
CA ASN A 235 0.14 5.70 21.17
C ASN A 235 1.18 5.26 22.21
N SER A 236 1.66 4.01 22.14
CA SER A 236 2.76 3.56 23.00
C SER A 236 4.06 4.31 22.70
N LEU A 237 4.37 4.55 21.41
CA LEU A 237 5.54 5.34 20.99
C LEU A 237 5.47 6.78 21.54
N LEU A 238 4.30 7.42 21.40
CA LEU A 238 4.07 8.79 21.87
C LEU A 238 4.22 8.94 23.40
N LYS A 239 3.76 7.92 24.16
CA LYS A 239 3.91 7.88 25.63
C LYS A 239 5.37 7.69 26.05
N SER A 240 6.08 6.76 25.43
CA SER A 240 7.52 6.55 25.67
C SER A 240 8.38 7.74 25.26
N ASP A 241 7.83 8.67 24.48
CA ASP A 241 8.50 9.91 24.12
C ASP A 241 8.24 11.05 25.11
N SER A 242 7.18 10.97 25.91
CA SER A 242 6.81 12.04 26.85
C SER A 242 7.49 11.89 28.23
N ILE A 243 8.40 10.92 28.35
CA ILE A 243 9.21 10.57 29.53
C ILE A 243 10.69 10.72 29.14
#